data_AF-A0A522V6F1-F1
#
_entry.id   AF-A0A522V6F1-F1
#
_cell.length_a   1.000
_cell.length_b   1.000
_cell.length_c   1.000
_cell.angle_alpha   90.00
_cell.angle_beta   90.00
_cell.angle_gamma   90.00
#
_symmetry.space_group_name_H-M   'P 1'
#
loop_
_entity.id
_entity.type
_entity.pdbx_description
1 polymer ?
#
loop_
_entity_poly.entity_id
_entity_poly.type
_entity_poly.pdbx_seq_one_letter_code
_entity_poly.pdbx_strand_id
1 'polypeptide(L)'
;MKTKEDMFTQELEIFRTEIESAIQFFYAFLTFNAVLSKDKKALDLVNRTPLFWRTNIGALQTAFFVALGRIFDQNSRSKHNVDKLLNTAQKQADIFSSEALEAHRREGL
;
A
#
# COMPACT_ATOMS: atom_id res chain seq x y z
N MET A 1 28.29 3.45 -4.43
CA MET A 1 27.91 2.89 -3.11
C MET A 1 26.60 3.57 -2.73
N LYS A 2 25.52 2.85 -2.39
CA LYS A 2 24.26 3.50 -1.99
C LYS A 2 24.45 4.18 -0.63
N THR A 3 23.97 5.42 -0.48
CA THR A 3 23.96 6.11 0.82
C THR A 3 22.92 5.49 1.75
N LYS A 4 22.95 5.84 3.04
CA LYS A 4 21.89 5.44 3.98
C LYS A 4 20.53 5.94 3.51
N GLU A 5 20.48 7.19 3.07
CA GLU A 5 19.28 7.82 2.50
C GLU A 5 18.75 7.07 1.28
N ASP A 6 19.61 6.67 0.33
CA ASP A 6 19.19 5.89 -0.84
C ASP A 6 18.52 4.57 -0.43
N MET A 7 19.06 3.93 0.62
CA MET A 7 18.51 2.67 1.14
C MET A 7 17.16 2.89 1.83
N PHE A 8 17.03 3.94 2.64
CA PHE A 8 15.78 4.28 3.30
C PHE A 8 14.70 4.69 2.30
N THR A 9 15.02 5.57 1.35
CA THR A 9 14.09 6.02 0.29
C THR A 9 13.62 4.85 -0.56
N GLN A 10 14.52 3.93 -0.92
CA GLN A 10 14.11 2.73 -1.65
C GLN A 10 13.12 1.87 -0.85
N GLU A 11 13.38 1.66 0.45
CA GLU A 11 12.47 0.88 1.31
C GLU A 11 11.12 1.58 1.48
N LEU A 12 11.13 2.91 1.63
CA LEU A 12 9.94 3.75 1.72
C LEU A 12 9.10 3.65 0.44
N GLU A 13 9.72 3.69 -0.73
CA GLU A 13 9.03 3.54 -2.01
C GLU A 13 8.40 2.15 -2.16
N ILE A 14 9.11 1.08 -1.79
CA ILE A 14 8.55 -0.27 -1.79
C ILE A 14 7.31 -0.32 -0.88
N PHE A 15 7.44 0.20 0.34
CA PHE A 15 6.32 0.24 1.29
C PHE A 15 5.14 1.07 0.78
N ARG A 16 5.39 2.21 0.13
CA ARG A 16 4.36 3.03 -0.51
C ARG A 16 3.57 2.24 -1.55
N THR A 17 4.25 1.49 -2.43
CA THR A 17 3.56 0.68 -3.45
C THR A 17 2.68 -0.42 -2.87
N GLU A 18 3.07 -0.98 -1.73
CA GLU A 18 2.26 -1.98 -1.03
C GLU A 18 1.00 -1.36 -0.42
N ILE A 19 1.13 -0.18 0.19
CA ILE A 19 -0.02 0.60 0.69
C ILE A 19 -0.96 0.96 -0.45
N GLU A 20 -0.44 1.48 -1.57
CA GLU A 20 -1.24 1.86 -2.73
C GLU A 20 -2.02 0.68 -3.28
N SER A 21 -1.41 -0.50 -3.33
CA SER A 21 -2.09 -1.74 -3.73
C SER A 21 -3.26 -2.06 -2.80
N ALA A 22 -3.07 -1.98 -1.48
CA ALA A 22 -4.14 -2.23 -0.51
C ALA A 22 -5.28 -1.20 -0.65
N ILE A 23 -4.94 0.09 -0.76
CA ILE A 23 -5.87 1.19 -0.97
C ILE A 23 -6.68 0.96 -2.25
N GLN A 24 -6.02 0.62 -3.36
CA GLN A 24 -6.67 0.38 -4.65
C GLN A 24 -7.74 -0.70 -4.55
N PHE A 25 -7.43 -1.87 -3.97
CA PHE A 25 -8.41 -2.95 -3.84
C PHE A 25 -9.57 -2.58 -2.90
N PHE A 26 -9.27 -1.91 -1.79
CA PHE A 26 -10.28 -1.49 -0.83
C PHE A 26 -11.25 -0.45 -1.42
N TYR A 27 -10.73 0.59 -2.05
CA TYR A 27 -11.58 1.62 -2.66
C TYR A 27 -12.31 1.12 -3.89
N ALA A 28 -11.75 0.19 -4.67
CA ALA A 28 -12.48 -0.48 -5.74
C ALA A 28 -13.69 -1.26 -5.17
N PHE A 29 -13.49 -2.03 -4.10
CA PHE A 29 -14.56 -2.73 -3.40
C PHE A 29 -15.65 -1.77 -2.90
N LEU A 30 -15.28 -0.69 -2.21
CA LEU A 30 -16.23 0.30 -1.72
C LEU A 30 -17.00 0.97 -2.87
N THR A 31 -16.30 1.35 -3.93
CA THR A 31 -16.88 2.01 -5.10
C THR A 31 -17.90 1.11 -5.79
N PHE A 32 -17.59 -0.18 -5.98
CA PHE A 32 -18.52 -1.14 -6.59
C PHE A 32 -19.81 -1.24 -5.78
N ASN A 33 -19.71 -1.39 -4.47
CA ASN A 33 -20.89 -1.46 -3.59
C ASN A 33 -21.68 -0.13 -3.59
N ALA A 34 -20.99 1.01 -3.56
CA ALA A 34 -21.63 2.32 -3.56
C ALA A 34 -22.33 2.65 -4.89
N VAL A 35 -21.74 2.29 -6.03
CA VAL A 35 -22.34 2.52 -7.35
C VAL A 35 -23.52 1.58 -7.59
N LEU A 36 -23.35 0.28 -7.33
CA LEU A 36 -24.40 -0.72 -7.58
C LEU A 36 -25.60 -0.55 -6.64
N SER A 37 -25.41 -0.01 -5.42
CA SER A 37 -26.53 0.32 -4.53
C SER A 37 -27.36 1.52 -5.01
N LYS A 38 -26.78 2.42 -5.83
CA LYS A 38 -27.43 3.64 -6.33
C LYS A 38 -28.00 3.48 -7.73
N ASP A 39 -27.43 2.62 -8.56
CA ASP A 39 -27.88 2.37 -9.94
C ASP A 39 -28.55 1.00 -10.08
N LYS A 40 -29.89 1.01 -10.11
CA LYS A 40 -30.71 -0.20 -10.28
C LYS A 40 -30.48 -0.91 -11.62
N LYS A 41 -30.14 -0.19 -12.70
CA LYS A 41 -29.89 -0.80 -14.01
C LYS A 41 -28.55 -1.55 -13.99
N ALA A 42 -27.52 -0.91 -13.44
CA ALA A 42 -26.21 -1.56 -13.27
C ALA A 42 -26.31 -2.78 -12.34
N LEU A 43 -27.08 -2.68 -11.25
CA LEU A 43 -27.34 -3.80 -10.35
C LEU A 43 -28.05 -4.97 -11.05
N ASP A 44 -29.06 -4.68 -11.88
CA ASP A 44 -29.77 -5.73 -12.63
C ASP A 44 -28.83 -6.46 -13.61
N LEU A 45 -27.97 -5.73 -14.34
CA LEU A 45 -26.97 -6.32 -15.23
C LEU A 45 -25.99 -7.23 -14.50
N VAL A 46 -25.50 -6.77 -13.34
CA VAL A 46 -24.62 -7.54 -12.47
C VAL A 46 -25.32 -8.80 -11.94
N ASN A 47 -26.58 -8.68 -11.50
CA ASN A 47 -27.34 -9.81 -10.94
C ASN A 47 -27.70 -10.87 -11.99
N ARG A 48 -27.81 -10.50 -13.26
CA ARG A 48 -27.94 -11.46 -14.38
C ARG A 48 -26.68 -12.28 -14.64
N THR A 49 -25.55 -11.89 -14.03
CA THR A 49 -24.28 -12.59 -14.12
C THR A 49 -23.90 -13.16 -12.75
N PRO A 50 -24.32 -14.39 -12.40
CA PRO A 50 -24.14 -14.96 -11.04
C PRO A 50 -22.68 -14.98 -10.55
N LEU A 51 -21.72 -15.05 -11.47
CA LEU A 51 -20.30 -15.07 -11.15
C LEU A 51 -19.72 -13.69 -10.82
N PHE A 52 -20.39 -12.59 -11.19
CA PHE A 52 -19.83 -11.25 -11.01
C PHE A 52 -19.47 -10.99 -9.55
N TRP A 53 -20.40 -11.24 -8.63
CA TRP A 53 -20.20 -11.03 -7.20
C TRP A 53 -19.12 -11.96 -6.65
N ARG A 54 -19.24 -13.27 -6.90
CA ARG A 54 -18.30 -14.25 -6.33
C ARG A 54 -16.87 -14.04 -6.84
N THR A 55 -16.71 -13.72 -8.12
CA THR A 55 -15.40 -13.55 -8.73
C THR A 55 -14.81 -12.18 -8.42
N ASN A 56 -15.51 -11.08 -8.70
CA ASN A 56 -14.91 -9.74 -8.59
C ASN A 56 -14.81 -9.29 -7.14
N ILE A 57 -15.88 -9.43 -6.34
CA ILE A 57 -15.81 -9.04 -4.92
C ILE A 57 -14.87 -9.96 -4.16
N GLY A 58 -14.92 -11.27 -4.43
CA GLY A 58 -13.97 -12.22 -3.86
C GLY A 58 -12.52 -11.87 -4.20
N ALA A 59 -12.23 -11.59 -5.47
CA ALA A 59 -10.88 -11.19 -5.90
C ALA A 59 -10.41 -9.89 -5.23
N LEU A 60 -11.27 -8.86 -5.16
CA LEU A 60 -10.92 -7.59 -4.50
C LEU A 60 -10.62 -7.79 -3.01
N GLN A 61 -11.45 -8.55 -2.30
CA GLN A 61 -11.24 -8.84 -0.88
C GLN A 61 -9.97 -9.67 -0.66
N THR A 62 -9.77 -10.74 -1.43
CA THR A 62 -8.56 -11.58 -1.33
C THR A 62 -7.31 -10.77 -1.64
N ALA A 63 -7.31 -9.98 -2.71
CA ALA A 63 -6.16 -9.14 -3.08
C ALA A 63 -5.87 -8.09 -2.01
N PHE A 64 -6.91 -7.49 -1.42
CA PHE A 64 -6.77 -6.57 -0.29
C PHE A 64 -6.12 -7.24 0.92
N PHE A 65 -6.60 -8.41 1.35
CA PHE A 65 -6.01 -9.14 2.48
C PHE A 65 -4.59 -9.60 2.21
N VAL A 66 -4.27 -9.99 0.99
CA VAL A 66 -2.89 -10.34 0.59
C VAL A 66 -1.98 -9.10 0.67
N ALA A 67 -2.44 -7.93 0.21
CA ALA A 67 -1.68 -6.68 0.32
C ALA A 67 -1.48 -6.25 1.79
N LEU A 68 -2.53 -6.32 2.62
CA LEU A 68 -2.42 -6.10 4.07
C LEU A 68 -1.45 -7.09 4.70
N GLY A 69 -1.49 -8.36 4.27
CA GLY A 69 -0.53 -9.38 4.65
C GLY A 69 0.89 -8.89 4.46
N ARG A 70 1.26 -8.42 3.26
CA ARG A 70 2.62 -7.91 2.99
C ARG A 70 2.99 -6.69 3.86
N ILE A 71 2.06 -5.75 4.05
CA ILE A 71 2.28 -4.55 4.88
C ILE A 71 2.56 -4.92 6.35
N PHE A 72 1.83 -5.89 6.89
CA PHE A 72 1.84 -6.24 8.31
C PHE A 72 2.47 -7.61 8.61
N ASP A 73 3.16 -8.24 7.65
CA ASP A 73 3.75 -9.58 7.85
C ASP A 73 4.94 -9.49 8.81
N GLN A 74 4.71 -9.85 10.07
CA GLN A 74 5.73 -9.88 11.12
C GLN A 74 6.69 -11.07 11.01
N ASN A 75 6.53 -11.94 10.00
CA ASN A 75 7.47 -13.02 9.74
C ASN A 75 8.86 -12.45 9.49
N SER A 76 9.87 -13.01 10.15
CA SER A 76 11.28 -12.61 10.00
C SER A 76 11.83 -12.75 8.58
N ARG A 77 11.15 -13.51 7.71
CA ARG A 77 11.46 -13.64 6.28
C ARG A 77 10.85 -12.55 5.41
N SER A 78 9.85 -11.81 5.91
CA SER A 78 9.28 -10.67 5.21
C SER A 78 10.34 -9.58 5.09
N LYS A 79 10.62 -9.16 3.86
CA LYS A 79 11.70 -8.23 3.57
C LYS A 79 11.24 -6.77 3.61
N HIS A 80 9.97 -6.53 3.33
CA HIS A 80 9.41 -5.19 3.11
C HIS A 80 8.05 -5.12 3.79
N ASN A 81 8.05 -4.63 5.03
CA ASN A 81 6.86 -4.47 5.87
C ASN A 81 7.03 -3.20 6.74
N VAL A 82 5.96 -2.83 7.45
CA VAL A 82 5.97 -1.62 8.28
C VAL A 82 7.06 -1.66 9.35
N ASP A 83 7.26 -2.80 10.00
CA ASP A 83 8.27 -2.95 11.05
C ASP A 83 9.67 -2.76 10.48
N LYS A 84 9.94 -3.23 9.26
CA LYS A 84 11.25 -3.13 8.62
C LYS A 84 11.57 -1.69 8.24
N LEU A 85 10.60 -0.96 7.69
CA LEU A 85 10.73 0.45 7.39
C LEU A 85 11.04 1.25 8.67
N LEU A 86 10.23 1.05 9.72
CA LEU A 86 10.41 1.74 11.00
C LEU A 86 11.75 1.40 11.67
N ASN A 87 12.14 0.13 11.68
CA ASN A 87 13.44 -0.30 12.21
C ASN A 87 14.61 0.30 11.40
N THR A 88 14.46 0.45 10.09
CA THR A 88 15.49 1.07 9.24
C THR A 88 15.60 2.56 9.55
N ALA A 89 14.47 3.27 9.68
CA ALA A 89 14.44 4.67 10.09
C ALA A 89 15.11 4.88 11.45
N GLN A 90 14.78 4.04 12.44
CA GLN A 90 15.37 4.12 13.78
C GLN A 90 16.89 3.90 13.78
N LYS A 91 17.39 2.94 12.98
CA LYS A 91 18.83 2.65 12.89
C LYS A 91 19.61 3.71 12.13
N GLN A 92 18.94 4.46 11.27
CA GLN A 92 19.53 5.51 10.44
C GLN A 92 19.02 6.88 10.88
N ALA A 93 18.81 7.10 12.19
CA ALA A 93 18.24 8.33 12.71
C ALA A 93 19.03 9.60 12.31
N ASP A 94 20.31 9.46 11.97
CA ASP A 94 21.18 10.54 11.49
C ASP A 94 20.67 11.21 10.20
N ILE A 95 19.95 10.47 9.35
CA ILE A 95 19.36 11.02 8.10
C ILE A 95 18.17 11.95 8.36
N PHE A 96 17.64 11.98 9.60
CA PHE A 96 16.54 12.84 10.02
C PHE A 96 17.01 13.97 10.95
N SER A 97 18.32 14.21 11.01
CA SER A 97 18.91 15.28 11.83
C SER A 97 18.64 16.67 11.24
N SER A 98 18.77 17.70 12.08
CA SER A 98 18.67 19.10 11.62
C SER A 98 19.73 19.42 10.56
N GLU A 99 20.92 18.83 10.70
CA GLU A 99 22.03 18.97 9.77
C GLU A 99 21.72 18.34 8.41
N ALA A 100 21.09 17.15 8.39
CA ALA A 100 20.62 16.50 7.16
C ALA A 100 19.52 17.34 6.49
N LEU A 101 18.56 17.86 7.27
CA LEU A 101 17.50 18.74 6.74
C LEU A 101 18.08 20.02 6.10
N GLU A 102 19.09 20.63 6.72
CA GLU A 102 19.75 21.81 6.17
C GLU A 102 20.55 21.47 4.89
N ALA A 103 21.16 20.28 4.82
CA ALA A 103 21.79 19.78 3.59
C ALA A 103 20.76 19.66 2.46
N HIS A 104 19.61 19.01 2.69
CA HIS A 104 18.54 18.87 1.70
C HIS A 104 17.99 20.21 1.21
N ARG A 105 17.75 21.17 2.13
CA ARG A 105 17.30 22.52 1.75
C ARG A 105 18.31 23.26 0.86
N ARG A 106 19.61 23.07 1.08
CA ARG A 106 20.67 23.66 0.24
C ARG A 106 20.71 23.03 -1.14
N GLU A 107 20.35 21.75 -1.24
CA GLU A 107 20.28 20.99 -2.50
C GLU A 107 18.96 21.20 -3.25
N GLY A 108 17.96 21.84 -2.64
CA GLY A 108 16.65 22.10 -3.23
C GLY A 108 15.72 20.89 -3.22
N LEU A 109 15.97 19.94 -2.32
CA LEU A 109 15.14 18.77 -2.04
C LEU A 109 14.16 19.02 -0.89
#